data_AF-A0A1Q8ZJL1-F1
#
_entry.id   AF-A0A1Q8ZJL1-F1
#
_cell.length_a   1.000
_cell.length_b   1.000
_cell.length_c   1.000
_cell.angle_alpha   90.00
_cell.angle_beta   90.00
_cell.angle_gamma   90.00
#
_symmetry.space_group_name_H-M   'P 1'
#
loop_
_entity.id
_entity.type
_entity.pdbx_description
1 polymer ?
#
loop_
_entity_poly.entity_id
_entity_poly.type
_entity_poly.pdbx_seq_one_letter_code
_entity_poly.pdbx_strand_id
1 'polypeptide(L)' 'MPKKSFEDKYPNIAQWVYEHQGIIEIGNDPDGPLTSFVRAIDMGGMPWEGEDEYESLDDALLDLEAGVQEYLRKIYGE' A
#
# COMPACT_ATOMS: atom_id res chain seq x y z
N MET A 1 -20.40 -13.15 -14.69
CA MET A 1 -18.94 -12.90 -14.64
C MET A 1 -18.44 -13.39 -13.29
N PRO A 2 -17.36 -14.18 -13.21
CA PRO A 2 -16.73 -14.44 -11.92
C PRO A 2 -16.31 -13.08 -11.32
N LYS A 3 -16.53 -12.89 -10.02
CA LYS A 3 -15.98 -11.72 -9.31
C LYS A 3 -14.45 -11.86 -9.35
N LYS A 4 -13.74 -10.83 -9.81
CA LYS A 4 -12.29 -10.74 -9.62
C LYS A 4 -12.00 -10.62 -8.13
N SER A 5 -10.98 -11.31 -7.65
CA SER A 5 -10.55 -11.17 -6.27
C SER A 5 -9.79 -9.86 -6.07
N PHE A 6 -9.52 -9.48 -4.82
CA PHE A 6 -8.72 -8.29 -4.54
C PHE A 6 -7.29 -8.47 -5.07
N GLU A 7 -6.74 -9.66 -4.86
CA GLU A 7 -5.41 -10.11 -5.27
C GLU A 7 -5.22 -10.09 -6.79
N ASP A 8 -6.29 -10.31 -7.57
CA ASP A 8 -6.24 -10.17 -9.04
C ASP A 8 -5.94 -8.73 -9.48
N LYS A 9 -6.35 -7.74 -8.68
CA LYS A 9 -6.18 -6.31 -8.98
C LYS A 9 -4.96 -5.71 -8.28
N TYR A 10 -4.64 -6.21 -7.09
CA TYR A 10 -3.60 -5.70 -6.21
C TYR A 10 -2.65 -6.81 -5.76
N PRO A 11 -1.93 -7.46 -6.70
CA PRO A 11 -1.05 -8.57 -6.37
C PRO A 11 0.13 -8.18 -5.47
N ASN A 12 0.70 -6.98 -5.62
CA ASN A 12 1.85 -6.56 -4.81
C ASN A 12 1.42 -6.22 -3.37
N ILE A 13 0.25 -5.61 -3.17
CA ILE A 13 -0.36 -5.46 -1.85
C ILE A 13 -0.59 -6.83 -1.19
N ALA A 14 -1.13 -7.79 -1.95
CA ALA A 14 -1.37 -9.13 -1.41
C ALA A 14 -0.06 -9.80 -0.97
N GLN A 15 0.98 -9.74 -1.83
CA GLN A 15 2.31 -10.26 -1.53
C GLN A 15 2.91 -9.56 -0.30
N TRP A 16 2.80 -8.23 -0.22
CA TRP A 16 3.27 -7.44 0.93
C TRP A 16 2.72 -7.96 2.26
N VAL A 17 1.40 -8.12 2.33
CA VAL A 17 0.71 -8.53 3.56
C VAL A 17 1.00 -10.00 3.89
N TYR A 18 0.94 -10.90 2.90
CA TYR A 18 1.04 -12.34 3.14
C TYR A 18 2.47 -12.84 3.29
N GLU A 19 3.41 -12.33 2.50
CA GLU A 19 4.76 -12.89 2.38
C GLU A 19 5.79 -12.06 3.14
N HIS A 20 5.59 -10.74 3.23
CA HIS A 20 6.56 -9.83 3.83
C HIS A 20 6.15 -9.30 5.21
N GLN A 21 5.05 -9.81 5.78
CA GLN A 21 4.50 -9.38 7.08
C GLN A 21 4.24 -7.87 7.12
N GLY A 22 3.95 -7.29 5.94
CA GLY A 22 3.68 -5.89 5.76
C GLY A 22 2.33 -5.50 6.35
N ILE A 23 2.26 -4.29 6.88
CA ILE A 23 1.05 -3.65 7.37
C ILE A 23 0.64 -2.58 6.36
N ILE A 24 -0.67 -2.46 6.15
CA ILE A 24 -1.28 -1.35 5.42
C ILE A 24 -2.15 -0.58 6.39
N GLU A 25 -1.91 0.71 6.46
CA GLU A 25 -2.77 1.66 7.17
C GLU A 25 -3.52 2.51 6.15
N ILE A 26 -4.81 2.72 6.39
CA ILE A 26 -5.70 3.53 5.54
C ILE A 26 -6.48 4.48 6.44
N GLY A 27 -6.57 5.74 6.02
CA GLY A 27 -7.18 6.84 6.75
C GLY A 27 -6.15 7.90 7.13
N ASN A 28 -6.64 9.12 7.34
CA ASN A 28 -5.81 10.25 7.76
C ASN A 28 -5.96 10.52 9.26
N ASP A 29 -4.91 11.11 9.83
CA ASP A 29 -4.95 11.76 11.14
C ASP A 29 -4.66 13.25 10.91
N PRO A 30 -5.70 14.08 10.67
CA PRO A 30 -5.51 15.48 10.30
C PRO A 30 -4.87 16.34 11.40
N ASP A 31 -4.90 15.87 12.66
CA ASP A 31 -4.26 16.53 13.80
C ASP A 31 -2.89 15.89 14.14
N GLY A 32 -2.53 14.83 13.42
CA GLY A 32 -1.29 14.07 13.59
C GLY A 32 -0.14 14.57 12.70
N PRO A 33 1.10 14.14 12.98
CA PRO A 33 2.26 14.48 12.16
C PRO A 33 2.34 13.69 10.84
N LEU A 34 1.47 12.69 10.65
CA LEU A 34 1.41 11.85 9.45
C LEU A 34 0.07 12.09 8.75
N THR A 35 0.12 12.82 7.65
CA THR A 35 -1.07 13.26 6.91
C THR A 35 -1.45 12.36 5.75
N SER A 36 -0.53 11.47 5.32
CA SER A 36 -0.75 10.53 4.23
C SER A 36 -2.03 9.70 4.46
N PHE A 37 -2.83 9.51 3.42
CA PHE A 37 -4.08 8.75 3.53
C PHE A 37 -3.86 7.24 3.55
N VAL A 38 -2.79 6.76 2.90
CA VAL A 38 -2.44 5.35 2.82
C VAL A 38 -0.95 5.15 3.02
N ARG A 39 -0.57 4.11 3.78
CA ARG A 39 0.82 3.80 4.11
C ARG A 39 1.11 2.31 4.00
N ALA A 40 2.31 1.98 3.56
CA ALA A 40 2.91 0.65 3.70
C ALA A 40 3.93 0.70 4.83
N ILE A 41 3.79 -0.19 5.80
CA ILE A 41 4.64 -0.27 6.99
C ILE A 41 5.24 -1.68 7.06
N ASP A 42 6.54 -1.78 7.30
CA ASP A 42 7.20 -3.02 7.66
C ASP A 42 7.80 -2.96 9.06
N MET A 43 8.42 -4.05 9.49
CA MET A 43 9.08 -4.16 10.79
C MET A 43 10.25 -3.17 10.97
N GLY A 44 10.77 -2.58 9.89
CA GLY A 44 11.86 -1.61 9.87
C GLY A 44 11.41 -0.15 9.78
N GLY A 45 10.12 0.12 9.54
CA GLY A 45 9.56 1.47 9.49
C GLY A 45 8.47 1.61 8.43
N MET A 46 8.36 2.80 7.84
CA MET A 46 7.39 3.12 6.81
C MET A 46 8.12 3.26 5.47
N PRO A 47 8.28 2.17 4.70
CA PRO A 47 8.99 2.20 3.42
C PRO A 47 8.30 3.06 2.36
N TRP A 48 6.98 3.24 2.46
CA TRP A 48 6.22 4.03 1.50
C TRP A 48 4.98 4.67 2.15
N GLU A 49 4.69 5.89 1.73
CA GLU A 49 3.46 6.61 2.03
C GLU A 49 2.91 7.30 0.78
N GLY A 50 1.59 7.38 0.72
CA GLY A 50 0.86 8.03 -0.36
C GLY A 50 0.56 9.50 -0.10
N GLU A 51 -0.29 10.07 -0.95
CA GLU A 51 -0.81 11.43 -0.83
C GLU A 51 -1.75 11.59 0.38
N ASP A 52 -1.99 12.84 0.78
CA ASP A 52 -2.89 13.18 1.90
C ASP A 52 -4.37 12.91 1.57
N GLU A 53 -4.74 12.97 0.29
CA GLU A 53 -6.12 12.80 -0.20
C GLU A 53 -6.13 12.09 -1.56
N TYR A 54 -7.22 11.36 -1.84
CA TYR A 54 -7.45 10.68 -3.12
C TYR A 54 -8.91 10.87 -3.56
N GLU A 55 -9.15 10.87 -4.87
CA GLU A 55 -10.53 10.95 -5.41
C GLU A 55 -11.38 9.73 -5.02
N SER A 56 -10.74 8.57 -4.88
CA SER A 56 -11.38 7.34 -4.42
C SER A 56 -10.44 6.43 -3.65
N LEU A 57 -11.02 5.48 -2.89
CA LEU A 57 -10.24 4.41 -2.26
C LEU A 57 -9.51 3.53 -3.28
N ASP A 58 -10.06 3.41 -4.49
CA ASP A 58 -9.45 2.62 -5.55
C ASP A 58 -8.16 3.29 -6.06
N ASP A 59 -8.15 4.61 -6.18
CA ASP A 59 -6.97 5.39 -6.55
C ASP A 59 -5.88 5.28 -5.47
N ALA A 60 -6.26 5.37 -4.19
CA ALA A 60 -5.33 5.17 -3.08
C ALA A 60 -4.69 3.76 -3.09
N LEU A 61 -5.48 2.73 -3.40
CA LEU A 61 -4.99 1.35 -3.48
C LEU A 61 -4.12 1.11 -4.73
N LEU A 62 -4.43 1.75 -5.86
CA LEU A 62 -3.59 1.68 -7.06
C LEU A 62 -2.24 2.37 -6.85
N ASP A 63 -2.22 3.48 -6.13
CA ASP A 63 -0.96 4.17 -5.80
C ASP A 63 -0.13 3.36 -4.81
N LEU A 64 -0.76 2.82 -3.76
CA LEU A 64 -0.12 1.89 -2.83
C LEU A 64 0.45 0.66 -3.54
N GLU A 65 -0.29 0.07 -4.49
CA GLU A 65 0.14 -1.07 -5.29
C GLU A 65 1.42 -0.76 -6.07
N ALA A 66 1.49 0.42 -6.70
CA ALA A 66 2.68 0.86 -7.43
C ALA A 66 3.87 1.13 -6.49
N GLY A 67 3.62 1.80 -5.36
CA GLY A 67 4.64 2.11 -4.36
C GLY A 67 5.26 0.87 -3.72
N VAL A 68 4.42 -0.10 -3.33
CA VAL A 68 4.85 -1.39 -2.80
C VAL A 68 5.64 -2.18 -3.86
N GLN A 69 5.19 -2.21 -5.12
CA GLN A 69 5.93 -2.87 -6.19
C GLN A 69 7.35 -2.30 -6.33
N GLU A 70 7.51 -0.98 -6.31
CA GLU A 70 8.82 -0.35 -6.40
C GLU A 70 9.72 -0.74 -5.22
N TYR A 71 9.16 -0.79 -4.01
CA TYR A 71 9.90 -1.20 -2.82
C TYR A 71 10.33 -2.67 -2.88
N LEU A 72 9.41 -3.58 -3.26
CA LEU A 72 9.70 -5.01 -3.42
C LEU A 72 10.84 -5.23 -4.43
N ARG A 73 10.77 -4.57 -5.59
CA ARG A 73 11.85 -4.60 -6.60
C ARG A 73 13.19 -4.14 -6.04
N LYS A 74 13.19 -3.06 -5.25
CA LYS A 74 14.43 -2.47 -4.72
C LYS A 74 15.10 -3.37 -3.69
N ILE A 75 14.33 -4.05 -2.85
CA ILE A 75 14.86 -4.85 -1.74
C ILE A 75 15.10 -6.30 -2.15
N TYR A 76 14.18 -6.89 -2.91
CA TYR A 76 14.20 -8.32 -3.26
C TYR A 76 14.66 -8.59 -4.70
N GLY A 77 14.77 -7.56 -5.54
CA GLY A 77 15.23 -7.69 -6.92
C GLY A 77 14.15 -8.22 -7.88
N GLU A 78 12.89 -8.12 -7.49
CA GLU A 78 11.71 -8.61 -8.23
C GLU A 78 11.23 -7.66 -9.36
#